data_AF-A0A6A5W4J3-F1
#
_entry.id   AF-A0A6A5W4J3-F1
#
_cell.length_a   1.000
_cell.length_b   1.000
_cell.length_c   1.000
_cell.angle_alpha   90.00
_cell.angle_beta   90.00
_cell.angle_gamma   90.00
#
_symmetry.space_group_name_H-M   'P 1'
#
loop_
_entity.id
_entity.type
_entity.pdbx_description
1 polymer ?
#
loop_
_entity_poly.entity_id
_entity_poly.type
_entity_poly.pdbx_seq_one_letter_code
_entity_poly.pdbx_strand_id
1 'polypeptide(L)'
;MTSLVDSLTASGGGESAGFLNDIVAQLWPNINVAAAGIAKNVVDPILASTLPGPLSSIHFVKLDLGHVPMKFSNVDVHKTATDGIKLDLDLTWEGACDIELDGNHVPKIGIEKVHLKGRLSVLLCPLTNVIPLIGAAQVAFINPPSLKLDFTDAANIADSFLIKNAVRNTILGIVSSMAVLPNRFLVKLDANCDYFKTYHPHLGVLRLTIEKATNLGVSNEGEKKSKTSRLLSKLKLKDVPDCYVKVNIGAEGEWRTSVQSNNHNPEWNETHDFLVADYEQSIAVDIQDDDLAGDDDIGIGHTTIKKILLNGGSQKLSLTHKDEPTNAEITMHAKFYNFVSDASLLSAQDAGGKDQICGLVTILIASALGLDGQRNELNPSVKVTWSGKEFVTGAKTYTPGVDIFNPTFDQAFKIPLTADMLANAESFKISLLNKNQETGSVEVAFQDVTSAPGMVKEDSFDVGNGAVVRASISVRGIQLSE
;
A
#
# COMPACT_ATOMS: atom_id res chain seq x y z
N MET A 1 -13.30 23.29 11.16
CA MET A 1 -12.86 22.17 10.31
C MET A 1 -12.98 22.63 8.87
N THR A 2 -11.93 22.46 8.08
CA THR A 2 -11.98 22.65 6.62
C THR A 2 -12.99 21.66 6.04
N SER A 3 -13.83 22.06 5.08
CA SER A 3 -14.79 21.11 4.49
C SER A 3 -14.05 20.01 3.71
N LEU A 4 -14.73 18.88 3.44
CA LEU A 4 -14.15 17.83 2.59
C LEU A 4 -13.81 18.40 1.20
N VAL A 5 -14.71 19.20 0.62
CA VAL A 5 -14.53 19.83 -0.69
C VAL A 5 -13.30 20.74 -0.71
N ASP A 6 -13.12 21.58 0.32
CA ASP A 6 -11.93 22.44 0.43
C ASP A 6 -10.65 21.60 0.49
N SER A 7 -10.67 20.49 1.23
CA SER A 7 -9.52 19.57 1.35
C SER A 7 -9.21 18.90 0.02
N LEU A 8 -10.23 18.50 -0.74
CA LEU A 8 -10.09 17.86 -2.05
C LEU A 8 -9.61 18.83 -3.13
N THR A 9 -9.88 20.13 -2.98
CA THR A 9 -9.55 21.17 -3.96
C THR A 9 -8.32 22.02 -3.60
N ALA A 10 -7.63 21.70 -2.50
CA ALA A 10 -6.52 22.48 -1.96
C ALA A 10 -5.24 22.51 -2.80
N SER A 11 -5.16 21.77 -3.91
CA SER A 11 -3.97 21.74 -4.79
C SER A 11 -3.74 23.11 -5.45
N GLY A 12 -2.50 23.61 -5.39
CA GLY A 12 -2.09 24.88 -5.98
C GLY A 12 -1.80 24.81 -7.49
N GLY A 13 -1.87 23.62 -8.08
CA GLY A 13 -1.44 23.34 -9.46
C GLY A 13 0.02 22.88 -9.56
N GLY A 14 0.35 22.20 -10.65
CA GLY A 14 1.67 21.59 -10.84
C GLY A 14 2.73 22.53 -11.41
N GLU A 15 3.90 22.52 -10.80
CA GLU A 15 5.09 23.25 -11.23
C GLU A 15 6.09 22.35 -11.99
N SER A 16 7.01 22.97 -12.73
CA SER A 16 8.09 22.25 -13.42
C SER A 16 9.19 21.82 -12.43
N ALA A 17 9.75 20.60 -12.60
CA ALA A 17 10.78 20.07 -11.70
C ALA A 17 12.23 20.24 -12.24
N GLY A 18 12.50 21.27 -13.06
CA GLY A 18 13.79 21.42 -13.76
C GLY A 18 15.02 21.33 -12.85
N PHE A 19 15.05 22.15 -11.79
CA PHE A 19 16.11 22.14 -10.79
C PHE A 19 16.29 20.77 -10.09
N LEU A 20 15.19 20.10 -9.74
CA LEU A 20 15.25 18.77 -9.12
C LEU A 20 15.85 17.74 -10.09
N ASN A 21 15.49 17.81 -11.37
CA ASN A 21 16.06 16.95 -12.40
C ASN A 21 17.57 17.17 -12.56
N ASP A 22 18.05 18.41 -12.47
CA ASP A 22 19.49 18.71 -12.53
C ASP A 22 20.25 18.11 -11.33
N ILE A 23 19.69 18.21 -10.12
CA ILE A 23 20.24 17.57 -8.91
C ILE A 23 20.29 16.04 -9.09
N VAL A 24 19.19 15.44 -9.55
CA VAL A 24 19.10 13.99 -9.70
C VAL A 24 20.09 13.49 -10.75
N ALA A 25 20.26 14.21 -11.87
CA ALA A 25 21.26 13.89 -12.88
C ALA A 25 22.68 13.91 -12.29
N GLN A 26 23.01 14.91 -11.46
CA GLN A 26 24.30 15.00 -10.79
C GLN A 26 24.52 13.90 -9.75
N LEU A 27 23.46 13.49 -9.05
CA LEU A 27 23.50 12.44 -8.03
C LEU A 27 23.40 11.02 -8.59
N TRP A 28 23.00 10.86 -9.86
CA TRP A 28 22.68 9.57 -10.47
C TRP A 28 23.74 8.48 -10.31
N PRO A 29 25.06 8.74 -10.44
CA PRO A 29 26.08 7.74 -10.17
C PRO A 29 26.07 7.23 -8.72
N ASN A 30 25.76 8.10 -7.75
CA ASN A 30 25.67 7.72 -6.34
C ASN A 30 24.36 6.96 -6.06
N ILE A 31 23.27 7.36 -6.70
CA ILE A 31 21.97 6.67 -6.62
C ILE A 31 22.12 5.23 -7.14
N ASN A 32 22.84 5.01 -8.23
CA ASN A 32 23.16 3.67 -8.74
C ASN A 32 23.82 2.77 -7.68
N VAL A 33 24.86 3.29 -7.02
CA VAL A 33 25.58 2.54 -5.96
C VAL A 33 24.64 2.25 -4.78
N ALA A 34 23.86 3.23 -4.34
CA ALA A 34 22.93 3.07 -3.24
C ALA A 34 21.83 2.04 -3.58
N ALA A 35 21.27 2.12 -4.79
CA ALA A 35 20.23 1.21 -5.26
C ALA A 35 20.73 -0.24 -5.35
N ALA A 36 21.95 -0.48 -5.83
CA ALA A 36 22.57 -1.80 -5.81
C ALA A 36 22.73 -2.35 -4.37
N GLY A 37 23.09 -1.47 -3.42
CA GLY A 37 23.14 -1.81 -2.00
C GLY A 37 21.77 -2.17 -1.42
N ILE A 38 20.72 -1.44 -1.76
CA ILE A 38 19.34 -1.74 -1.35
C ILE A 38 18.87 -3.06 -1.94
N ALA A 39 19.12 -3.30 -3.23
CA ALA A 39 18.71 -4.53 -3.88
C ALA A 39 19.33 -5.76 -3.21
N LYS A 40 20.64 -5.73 -2.95
CA LYS A 40 21.35 -6.83 -2.31
C LYS A 40 20.92 -7.08 -0.86
N ASN A 41 20.72 -6.03 -0.08
CA ASN A 41 20.51 -6.17 1.37
C ASN A 41 19.03 -6.25 1.76
N VAL A 42 18.13 -5.77 0.91
CA VAL A 42 16.69 -5.66 1.20
C VAL A 42 15.87 -6.47 0.21
N VAL A 43 16.13 -6.35 -1.09
CA VAL A 43 15.29 -6.96 -2.13
C VAL A 43 15.59 -8.46 -2.29
N ASP A 44 16.87 -8.88 -2.32
CA ASP A 44 17.27 -10.29 -2.44
C ASP A 44 16.63 -11.21 -1.37
N PRO A 45 16.66 -10.87 -0.06
CA PRO A 45 15.95 -11.67 0.94
C PRO A 45 14.45 -11.80 0.69
N ILE A 46 13.82 -10.74 0.18
CA ILE A 46 12.38 -10.74 -0.12
C ILE A 46 12.09 -11.57 -1.37
N LEU A 47 12.93 -11.51 -2.41
CA LEU A 47 12.82 -12.37 -3.58
C LEU A 47 12.83 -13.85 -3.16
N ALA A 48 13.79 -14.23 -2.32
CA ALA A 48 13.93 -15.61 -1.86
C ALA A 48 12.72 -16.10 -1.04
N SER A 49 12.09 -15.24 -0.26
CA SER A 49 10.92 -15.61 0.55
C SER A 49 9.60 -15.61 -0.22
N THR A 50 9.50 -14.89 -1.33
CA THR A 50 8.22 -14.60 -2.00
C THR A 50 8.05 -15.37 -3.31
N LEU A 51 9.15 -15.71 -3.99
CA LEU A 51 9.08 -16.43 -5.27
C LEU A 51 8.80 -17.94 -5.05
N PRO A 52 7.86 -18.55 -5.80
CA PRO A 52 7.47 -19.94 -5.59
C PRO A 52 8.46 -20.93 -6.23
N GLY A 53 8.56 -22.12 -5.63
CA GLY A 53 9.26 -23.27 -6.21
C GLY A 53 10.72 -22.95 -6.59
N PRO A 54 11.20 -23.32 -7.80
CA PRO A 54 12.59 -23.10 -8.19
C PRO A 54 12.98 -21.61 -8.32
N LEU A 55 11.99 -20.70 -8.45
CA LEU A 55 12.22 -19.25 -8.53
C LEU A 55 12.70 -18.64 -7.21
N SER A 56 12.48 -19.30 -6.07
CA SER A 56 12.97 -18.86 -4.75
C SER A 56 14.50 -18.72 -4.67
N SER A 57 15.24 -19.32 -5.61
CA SER A 57 16.70 -19.21 -5.69
C SER A 57 17.20 -18.00 -6.49
N ILE A 58 16.28 -17.21 -7.08
CA ILE A 58 16.62 -16.03 -7.87
C ILE A 58 17.23 -14.94 -6.97
N HIS A 59 18.36 -14.40 -7.40
CA HIS A 59 19.05 -13.30 -6.74
C HIS A 59 19.75 -12.38 -7.75
N PHE A 60 20.03 -11.14 -7.35
CA PHE A 60 20.81 -10.21 -8.18
C PHE A 60 22.28 -10.62 -8.25
N VAL A 61 22.78 -10.86 -9.46
CA VAL A 61 24.22 -11.00 -9.75
C VAL A 61 24.81 -9.64 -10.11
N LYS A 62 24.04 -8.85 -10.85
CA LYS A 62 24.41 -7.50 -11.26
C LYS A 62 23.18 -6.60 -11.19
N LEU A 63 23.38 -5.38 -10.71
CA LEU A 63 22.38 -4.32 -10.77
C LEU A 63 23.07 -3.01 -11.10
N ASP A 64 22.85 -2.55 -12.32
CA ASP A 64 23.21 -1.23 -12.80
C ASP A 64 21.95 -0.58 -13.40
N LEU A 65 21.52 0.56 -12.84
CA LEU A 65 20.37 1.33 -13.37
C LEU A 65 20.75 2.14 -14.62
N GLY A 66 22.03 2.11 -15.01
CA GLY A 66 22.57 2.76 -16.19
C GLY A 66 22.75 4.26 -16.05
N HIS A 67 22.89 4.94 -17.18
CA HIS A 67 23.25 6.37 -17.24
C HIS A 67 22.07 7.32 -17.41
N VAL A 68 20.85 6.81 -17.63
CA VAL A 68 19.67 7.64 -17.85
C VAL A 68 18.96 7.89 -16.52
N PRO A 69 18.98 9.12 -15.96
CA PRO A 69 18.34 9.41 -14.70
C PRO A 69 16.81 9.42 -14.80
N MET A 70 16.16 9.13 -13.68
CA MET A 70 14.73 9.38 -13.52
C MET A 70 14.41 10.87 -13.64
N LYS A 71 13.24 11.18 -14.19
CA LYS A 71 12.75 12.55 -14.37
C LYS A 71 11.47 12.77 -13.57
N PHE A 72 11.36 13.99 -13.09
CA PHE A 72 10.23 14.50 -12.33
C PHE A 72 9.50 15.61 -13.08
N SER A 73 8.20 15.70 -12.87
CA SER A 73 7.33 16.75 -13.42
C SER A 73 6.11 16.98 -12.52
N ASN A 74 5.34 18.04 -12.80
CA ASN A 74 4.02 18.28 -12.20
C ASN A 74 4.07 18.27 -10.65
N VAL A 75 5.02 19.05 -10.12
CA VAL A 75 5.29 19.14 -8.67
C VAL A 75 4.20 19.97 -8.02
N ASP A 76 3.52 19.42 -7.04
CA ASP A 76 2.53 20.10 -6.21
C ASP A 76 3.01 20.07 -4.75
N VAL A 77 3.09 21.23 -4.11
CA VAL A 77 3.62 21.37 -2.75
C VAL A 77 2.52 21.92 -1.85
N HIS A 78 2.24 21.21 -0.77
CA HIS A 78 1.27 21.63 0.22
C HIS A 78 1.74 21.38 1.64
N LYS A 79 1.21 22.20 2.54
CA LYS A 79 1.40 22.05 3.98
C LYS A 79 0.48 20.95 4.50
N THR A 80 1.00 20.04 5.33
CA THR A 80 0.18 18.99 5.96
C THR A 80 -0.52 19.50 7.21
N ALA A 81 -1.51 18.75 7.69
CA ALA A 81 -2.19 19.02 8.97
C ALA A 81 -1.25 18.95 10.20
N THR A 82 -0.10 18.30 10.05
CA THR A 82 0.95 18.16 11.08
C THR A 82 2.09 19.17 10.92
N ASP A 83 1.84 20.28 10.21
CA ASP A 83 2.82 21.33 9.88
C ASP A 83 4.06 20.82 9.09
N GLY A 84 3.95 19.66 8.44
CA GLY A 84 4.96 19.14 7.53
C GLY A 84 4.84 19.70 6.11
N ILE A 85 5.82 19.36 5.27
CA ILE A 85 5.82 19.70 3.85
C ILE A 85 5.59 18.42 3.06
N LYS A 86 4.51 18.37 2.25
CA LYS A 86 4.24 17.27 1.32
C LYS A 86 4.44 17.77 -0.11
N LEU A 87 5.21 17.01 -0.88
CA LEU A 87 5.49 17.25 -2.29
C LEU A 87 4.98 16.05 -3.09
N ASP A 88 4.01 16.26 -3.97
CA ASP A 88 3.52 15.25 -4.89
C ASP A 88 4.01 15.56 -6.30
N LEU A 89 4.62 14.57 -6.97
CA LEU A 89 5.31 14.77 -8.24
C LEU A 89 5.21 13.53 -9.11
N ASP A 90 5.11 13.72 -10.42
CA ASP A 90 5.11 12.63 -11.38
C ASP A 90 6.54 12.17 -11.62
N LEU A 91 6.81 10.88 -11.44
CA LEU A 91 8.07 10.22 -11.79
C LEU A 91 7.90 9.52 -13.13
N THR A 92 8.85 9.73 -14.02
CA THR A 92 9.04 8.91 -15.23
C THR A 92 10.49 8.51 -15.35
N TRP A 93 10.75 7.22 -15.51
CA TRP A 93 12.08 6.68 -15.73
C TRP A 93 12.05 5.70 -16.91
N GLU A 94 12.88 6.00 -17.90
CA GLU A 94 13.06 5.23 -19.13
C GLU A 94 14.54 4.79 -19.14
N GLY A 95 14.88 3.89 -18.22
CA GLY A 95 16.26 3.54 -17.88
C GLY A 95 16.83 2.48 -18.82
N ALA A 96 17.97 2.76 -19.44
CA ALA A 96 18.78 1.75 -20.11
C ALA A 96 19.69 1.09 -19.07
N CYS A 97 19.27 -0.08 -18.56
CA CYS A 97 19.85 -0.74 -17.41
C CYS A 97 20.72 -1.94 -17.82
N ASP A 98 21.50 -2.45 -16.88
CA ASP A 98 22.21 -3.72 -17.00
C ASP A 98 22.05 -4.50 -15.69
N ILE A 99 20.92 -5.19 -15.61
CA ILE A 99 20.52 -5.97 -14.43
C ILE A 99 20.53 -7.44 -14.83
N GLU A 100 21.22 -8.25 -14.03
CA GLU A 100 21.31 -9.69 -14.21
C GLU A 100 20.83 -10.40 -12.95
N LEU A 101 19.90 -11.32 -13.14
CA LEU A 101 19.41 -12.24 -12.13
C LEU A 101 19.85 -13.66 -12.48
N ASP A 102 20.18 -14.44 -11.47
CA ASP A 102 20.55 -15.85 -11.60
C ASP A 102 19.85 -16.70 -10.54
N GLY A 103 19.66 -17.98 -10.81
CA GLY A 103 18.94 -18.90 -9.94
C GLY A 103 19.21 -20.36 -10.29
N ASN A 104 19.10 -21.24 -9.30
CA ASN A 104 19.30 -22.67 -9.51
C ASN A 104 18.19 -23.23 -10.40
N HIS A 105 18.58 -23.89 -11.50
CA HIS A 105 17.65 -24.45 -12.48
C HIS A 105 16.75 -23.41 -13.18
N VAL A 106 17.10 -22.12 -13.10
CA VAL A 106 16.43 -21.02 -13.82
C VAL A 106 17.42 -20.45 -14.85
N PRO A 107 16.99 -20.18 -16.11
CA PRO A 107 17.85 -19.50 -17.07
C PRO A 107 18.27 -18.12 -16.55
N LYS A 108 19.51 -17.71 -16.81
CA LYS A 108 19.97 -16.35 -16.48
C LYS A 108 19.04 -15.31 -17.10
N ILE A 109 18.58 -14.36 -16.29
CA ILE A 109 17.61 -13.34 -16.72
C ILE A 109 18.35 -12.00 -16.78
N GLY A 110 18.42 -11.42 -17.97
CA GLY A 110 18.91 -10.05 -18.16
C GLY A 110 17.75 -9.08 -18.37
N ILE A 111 17.79 -7.92 -17.72
CA ILE A 111 16.90 -6.78 -17.95
C ILE A 111 17.74 -5.63 -18.50
N GLU A 112 17.42 -5.19 -19.72
CA GLU A 112 18.15 -4.13 -20.43
C GLU A 112 17.44 -2.78 -20.38
N LYS A 113 16.11 -2.75 -20.18
CA LYS A 113 15.39 -1.50 -19.95
C LYS A 113 14.33 -1.63 -18.87
N VAL A 114 14.16 -0.54 -18.14
CA VAL A 114 13.10 -0.36 -17.15
C VAL A 114 12.30 0.86 -17.51
N HIS A 115 10.98 0.68 -17.60
CA HIS A 115 10.01 1.75 -17.79
C HIS A 115 9.19 1.87 -16.51
N LEU A 116 9.40 2.93 -15.75
CA LEU A 116 8.70 3.19 -14.50
C LEU A 116 7.96 4.52 -14.57
N LYS A 117 6.66 4.51 -14.28
CA LYS A 117 5.84 5.72 -14.20
C LYS A 117 4.94 5.67 -12.98
N GLY A 118 4.82 6.79 -12.26
CA GLY A 118 3.90 6.87 -11.12
C GLY A 118 3.91 8.24 -10.45
N ARG A 119 2.88 8.50 -9.64
CA ARG A 119 2.78 9.70 -8.80
C ARG A 119 3.47 9.43 -7.47
N LEU A 120 4.61 10.08 -7.24
CA LEU A 120 5.37 10.01 -6.01
C LEU A 120 4.88 11.07 -5.02
N SER A 121 4.95 10.74 -3.74
CA SER A 121 4.69 11.61 -2.60
C SER A 121 5.90 11.61 -1.68
N VAL A 122 6.49 12.77 -1.47
CA VAL A 122 7.61 13.02 -0.56
C VAL A 122 7.09 13.86 0.59
N LEU A 123 7.28 13.37 1.81
CA LEU A 123 6.81 14.01 3.03
C LEU A 123 7.99 14.33 3.93
N LEU A 124 8.19 15.61 4.20
CA LEU A 124 9.24 16.15 5.05
C LEU A 124 8.60 16.54 6.38
N CYS A 125 8.69 15.65 7.37
CA CYS A 125 7.99 15.80 8.64
C CYS A 125 8.61 14.87 9.71
N PRO A 126 8.79 15.34 10.97
CA PRO A 126 8.44 16.67 11.48
C PRO A 126 9.41 17.77 11.03
N LEU A 127 8.93 19.01 10.97
CA LEU A 127 9.81 20.17 10.92
C LEU A 127 10.35 20.46 12.33
N THR A 128 11.61 20.89 12.42
CA THR A 128 12.31 21.12 13.68
C THR A 128 13.04 22.46 13.66
N ASN A 129 13.43 22.94 14.84
CA ASN A 129 14.23 24.17 14.99
C ASN A 129 15.73 23.89 15.08
N VAL A 130 16.16 22.67 14.73
CA VAL A 130 17.56 22.23 14.78
C VAL A 130 17.96 21.77 13.39
N ILE A 131 19.07 22.29 12.86
CA ILE A 131 19.61 21.89 11.55
C ILE A 131 19.71 20.34 11.49
N PRO A 132 19.13 19.68 10.47
CA PRO A 132 18.75 20.22 9.15
C PRO A 132 17.32 20.80 9.01
N LEU A 133 16.62 21.12 10.11
CA LEU A 133 15.24 21.65 10.19
C LEU A 133 14.14 20.66 9.79
N ILE A 134 14.53 19.47 9.33
CA ILE A 134 13.64 18.40 8.93
C ILE A 134 14.10 17.15 9.68
N GLY A 135 13.22 16.57 10.48
CA GLY A 135 13.53 15.36 11.26
C GLY A 135 13.60 14.12 10.38
N ALA A 136 12.67 13.97 9.44
CA ALA A 136 12.63 12.83 8.53
C ALA A 136 12.03 13.17 7.16
N ALA A 137 12.44 12.40 6.16
CA ALA A 137 11.84 12.33 4.84
C ALA A 137 11.16 10.97 4.66
N GLN A 138 9.96 10.96 4.10
CA GLN A 138 9.19 9.75 3.80
C GLN A 138 8.78 9.75 2.35
N VAL A 139 9.06 8.67 1.63
CA VAL A 139 8.79 8.56 0.20
C VAL A 139 7.83 7.39 -0.06
N ALA A 140 6.80 7.63 -0.85
CA ALA A 140 5.88 6.60 -1.32
C ALA A 140 5.26 6.99 -2.65
N PHE A 141 4.84 6.03 -3.47
CA PHE A 141 3.90 6.26 -4.55
C PHE A 141 2.49 6.32 -3.99
N ILE A 142 1.67 7.24 -4.52
CA ILE A 142 0.25 7.35 -4.14
C ILE A 142 -0.52 6.09 -4.54
N ASN A 143 -0.21 5.56 -5.73
CA ASN A 143 -0.77 4.34 -6.29
C ASN A 143 0.36 3.41 -6.75
N PRO A 144 0.16 2.08 -6.85
CA PRO A 144 1.14 1.19 -7.46
C PRO A 144 1.64 1.74 -8.81
N PRO A 145 2.96 1.93 -8.99
CA PRO A 145 3.47 2.51 -10.23
C PRO A 145 3.34 1.53 -11.39
N SER A 146 3.28 2.07 -12.61
CA SER A 146 3.41 1.27 -13.82
C SER A 146 4.87 0.86 -14.00
N LEU A 147 5.13 -0.44 -14.05
CA LEU A 147 6.43 -1.01 -14.36
C LEU A 147 6.35 -1.85 -15.63
N LYS A 148 7.23 -1.61 -16.60
CA LYS A 148 7.52 -2.51 -17.73
C LYS A 148 9.01 -2.79 -17.79
N LEU A 149 9.36 -4.00 -18.18
CA LEU A 149 10.74 -4.49 -18.22
C LEU A 149 11.02 -5.04 -19.61
N ASP A 150 12.07 -4.55 -20.25
CA ASP A 150 12.61 -5.13 -21.48
C ASP A 150 13.73 -6.09 -21.09
N PHE A 151 13.56 -7.36 -21.46
CA PHE A 151 14.50 -8.43 -21.15
C PHE A 151 15.44 -8.67 -22.32
N THR A 152 16.69 -9.03 -22.02
CA THR A 152 17.69 -9.38 -23.04
C THR A 152 17.30 -10.62 -23.84
N ASP A 153 17.72 -10.69 -25.11
CA ASP A 153 17.45 -11.80 -26.04
C ASP A 153 18.02 -13.17 -25.61
N ALA A 154 18.87 -13.21 -24.57
CA ALA A 154 19.38 -14.44 -23.98
C ALA A 154 18.28 -15.32 -23.35
N ALA A 155 17.08 -14.78 -23.11
CA ALA A 155 15.91 -15.48 -22.55
C ALA A 155 15.14 -16.35 -23.59
N ASN A 156 15.85 -17.14 -24.39
CA ASN A 156 15.33 -18.15 -25.33
C ASN A 156 15.30 -19.52 -24.61
N ILE A 157 14.26 -20.37 -24.58
CA ILE A 157 13.03 -20.62 -25.35
C ILE A 157 12.01 -21.29 -24.38
N ALA A 158 10.71 -21.15 -24.66
CA ALA A 158 9.53 -21.82 -24.08
C ALA A 158 8.92 -21.27 -22.77
N ASP A 159 9.68 -20.99 -21.70
CA ASP A 159 9.10 -20.59 -20.39
C ASP A 159 9.20 -19.09 -20.03
N SER A 160 9.64 -18.25 -20.98
CA SER A 160 10.04 -16.87 -20.70
C SER A 160 8.88 -15.93 -20.31
N PHE A 161 7.66 -16.15 -20.78
CA PHE A 161 6.53 -15.27 -20.43
C PHE A 161 6.14 -15.38 -18.95
N LEU A 162 6.06 -16.60 -18.42
CA LEU A 162 5.71 -16.86 -17.03
C LEU A 162 6.78 -16.26 -16.09
N ILE A 163 8.05 -16.46 -16.43
CA ILE A 163 9.18 -15.93 -15.65
C ILE A 163 9.19 -14.39 -15.70
N LYS A 164 9.02 -13.79 -16.88
CA LYS A 164 8.99 -12.32 -17.04
C LYS A 164 7.85 -11.69 -16.21
N ASN A 165 6.67 -12.29 -16.24
CA ASN A 165 5.53 -11.84 -15.43
C ASN A 165 5.77 -12.06 -13.94
N ALA A 166 6.31 -13.21 -13.54
CA ALA A 166 6.64 -13.50 -12.14
C ALA A 166 7.62 -12.47 -11.59
N VAL A 167 8.75 -12.24 -12.27
CA VAL A 167 9.76 -11.25 -11.86
C VAL A 167 9.16 -9.84 -11.77
N ARG A 168 8.42 -9.41 -12.81
CA ARG A 168 7.76 -8.11 -12.82
C ARG A 168 6.79 -7.94 -11.66
N ASN A 169 5.92 -8.91 -11.44
CA ASN A 169 4.91 -8.87 -10.37
C ASN A 169 5.56 -8.92 -8.99
N THR A 170 6.64 -9.68 -8.83
CA THR A 170 7.40 -9.69 -7.59
C THR A 170 8.05 -8.34 -7.32
N ILE A 171 8.70 -7.71 -8.31
CA ILE A 171 9.28 -6.36 -8.14
C ILE A 171 8.18 -5.36 -7.77
N LEU A 172 7.04 -5.38 -8.45
CA LEU A 172 5.90 -4.52 -8.11
C LEU A 172 5.39 -4.80 -6.69
N GLY A 173 5.27 -6.06 -6.28
CA GLY A 173 4.87 -6.43 -4.93
C GLY A 173 5.85 -5.90 -3.87
N ILE A 174 7.15 -5.96 -4.13
CA ILE A 174 8.19 -5.40 -3.25
C ILE A 174 8.03 -3.87 -3.16
N VAL A 175 7.94 -3.18 -4.30
CA VAL A 175 7.72 -1.72 -4.33
C VAL A 175 6.44 -1.36 -3.59
N SER A 176 5.35 -2.11 -3.78
CA SER A 176 4.08 -1.88 -3.08
C SER A 176 4.18 -2.06 -1.56
N SER A 177 4.89 -3.09 -1.12
CA SER A 177 5.09 -3.35 0.32
C SER A 177 5.97 -2.31 1.01
N MET A 178 6.89 -1.67 0.28
CA MET A 178 7.86 -0.73 0.85
C MET A 178 7.50 0.74 0.66
N ALA A 179 6.88 1.07 -0.48
CA ALA A 179 6.81 2.43 -0.98
C ALA A 179 5.54 2.70 -1.83
N VAL A 180 4.42 2.02 -1.57
CA VAL A 180 3.10 2.47 -2.05
C VAL A 180 2.22 2.72 -0.82
N LEU A 181 1.47 3.82 -0.84
CA LEU A 181 0.64 4.19 0.30
C LEU A 181 -0.30 3.06 0.72
N PRO A 182 -0.42 2.81 2.04
CA PRO A 182 0.10 3.62 3.15
C PRO A 182 1.58 3.37 3.54
N ASN A 183 2.26 2.42 2.89
CA ASN A 183 3.67 2.12 3.16
C ASN A 183 4.57 3.25 2.66
N ARG A 184 5.51 3.67 3.51
CA ARG A 184 6.44 4.77 3.24
C ARG A 184 7.86 4.33 3.55
N PHE A 185 8.78 4.62 2.63
CA PHE A 185 10.20 4.51 2.89
C PHE A 185 10.64 5.70 3.75
N LEU A 186 10.95 5.46 5.01
CA LEU A 186 11.33 6.47 6.01
C LEU A 186 12.86 6.61 6.09
N VAL A 187 13.35 7.84 5.94
CA VAL A 187 14.74 8.23 6.20
C VAL A 187 14.75 9.30 7.27
N LYS A 188 15.33 9.00 8.43
CA LYS A 188 15.61 10.00 9.47
C LYS A 188 16.79 10.87 9.03
N LEU A 189 16.53 12.16 8.81
CA LEU A 189 17.55 13.15 8.48
C LEU A 189 18.24 13.66 9.76
N ASP A 190 17.50 13.68 10.87
CA ASP A 190 18.03 13.79 12.23
C ASP A 190 17.94 12.42 12.92
N ALA A 191 19.09 11.88 13.35
CA ALA A 191 19.16 10.59 14.04
C ALA A 191 18.35 10.58 15.36
N ASN A 192 18.11 11.76 15.97
CA ASN A 192 17.34 11.91 17.20
C ASN A 192 15.84 12.16 16.94
N CYS A 193 15.40 12.11 15.68
CA CYS A 193 14.01 12.33 15.32
C CYS A 193 13.10 11.29 15.99
N ASP A 194 12.15 11.78 16.81
CA ASP A 194 11.17 10.92 17.46
C ASP A 194 10.20 10.33 16.45
N TYR A 195 10.11 9.00 16.41
CA TYR A 195 9.33 8.27 15.41
C TYR A 195 7.85 8.63 15.45
N PHE A 196 7.29 8.84 16.64
CA PHE A 196 5.87 9.17 16.80
C PHE A 196 5.48 10.46 16.05
N LYS A 197 6.41 11.41 15.93
CA LYS A 197 6.20 12.67 15.17
C LYS A 197 6.37 12.50 13.66
N THR A 198 6.96 11.39 13.22
CA THR A 198 7.06 11.05 11.79
C THR A 198 5.82 10.33 11.29
N TYR A 199 5.05 9.69 12.17
CA TYR A 199 3.88 8.92 11.76
C TYR A 199 2.77 9.82 11.22
N HIS A 200 2.20 9.44 10.08
CA HIS A 200 1.04 10.11 9.50
C HIS A 200 -0.13 9.13 9.47
N PRO A 201 -1.25 9.45 10.14
CA PRO A 201 -2.40 8.57 10.17
C PRO A 201 -3.11 8.56 8.81
N HIS A 202 -3.92 7.51 8.61
CA HIS A 202 -4.90 7.49 7.53
C HIS A 202 -5.86 8.67 7.68
N LEU A 203 -6.35 9.17 6.54
CA LEU A 203 -7.30 10.27 6.48
C LEU A 203 -8.69 9.86 6.97
N GLY A 204 -9.07 8.61 6.72
CA GLY A 204 -10.40 8.12 7.06
C GLY A 204 -10.69 6.73 6.48
N VAL A 205 -11.98 6.40 6.43
CA VAL A 205 -12.53 5.18 5.86
C VAL A 205 -13.37 5.54 4.63
N LEU A 206 -13.11 4.87 3.51
CA LEU A 206 -13.98 4.87 2.34
C LEU A 206 -14.90 3.66 2.40
N ARG A 207 -16.20 3.88 2.60
CA ARG A 207 -17.23 2.85 2.46
C ARG A 207 -17.72 2.84 1.02
N LEU A 208 -17.28 1.84 0.26
CA LEU A 208 -17.57 1.70 -1.17
C LEU A 208 -18.62 0.60 -1.37
N THR A 209 -19.69 0.93 -2.09
CA THR A 209 -20.74 0.00 -2.50
C THR A 209 -20.66 -0.21 -4.02
N ILE A 210 -20.50 -1.46 -4.44
CA ILE A 210 -20.66 -1.86 -5.85
C ILE A 210 -22.13 -2.22 -6.05
N GLU A 211 -22.87 -1.35 -6.75
CA GLU A 211 -24.32 -1.54 -6.94
C GLU A 211 -24.57 -2.56 -8.05
N LYS A 212 -24.22 -2.21 -9.28
CA LYS A 212 -24.54 -3.00 -10.47
C LYS A 212 -23.64 -2.68 -11.65
N ALA A 213 -23.61 -3.59 -12.63
CA ALA A 213 -23.10 -3.30 -13.96
C ALA A 213 -24.21 -3.40 -15.00
N THR A 214 -23.99 -2.81 -16.17
CA THR A 214 -24.93 -2.85 -17.29
C THR A 214 -24.17 -3.09 -18.59
N ASN A 215 -24.85 -3.72 -19.56
CA ASN A 215 -24.33 -3.99 -20.91
C ASN A 215 -23.06 -4.85 -20.98
N LEU A 216 -22.84 -5.76 -20.02
CA LEU A 216 -21.70 -6.70 -20.08
C LEU A 216 -21.81 -7.60 -21.32
N GLY A 217 -20.74 -7.77 -22.09
CA GLY A 217 -20.73 -8.65 -23.28
C GLY A 217 -21.59 -8.18 -24.47
N VAL A 218 -22.12 -6.94 -24.42
CA VAL A 218 -22.83 -6.31 -25.54
C VAL A 218 -21.82 -5.66 -26.49
N SER A 219 -21.54 -6.33 -27.61
CA SER A 219 -20.64 -5.81 -28.65
C SER A 219 -21.21 -4.55 -29.30
N ASN A 220 -20.34 -3.57 -29.58
CA ASN A 220 -20.66 -2.36 -30.33
C ASN A 220 -21.46 -2.68 -31.61
N GLU A 221 -22.67 -2.14 -31.73
CA GLU A 221 -23.47 -2.22 -32.96
C GLU A 221 -22.73 -1.49 -34.09
N GLY A 222 -21.95 -2.23 -34.87
CA GLY A 222 -21.15 -1.66 -35.96
C GLY A 222 -19.97 -2.50 -36.41
N GLU A 223 -19.48 -3.44 -35.59
CA GLU A 223 -18.44 -4.36 -36.01
C GLU A 223 -18.96 -5.30 -37.11
N LYS A 224 -18.45 -5.13 -38.33
CA LYS A 224 -18.70 -6.04 -39.45
C LYS A 224 -18.09 -7.41 -39.17
N LYS A 225 -18.77 -8.24 -38.36
CA LYS A 225 -18.43 -9.64 -38.19
C LYS A 225 -18.53 -10.35 -39.54
N SER A 226 -17.44 -11.00 -39.96
CA SER A 226 -17.36 -11.86 -41.14
C SER A 226 -18.51 -12.88 -41.14
N LYS A 227 -19.00 -13.29 -42.32
CA LYS A 227 -20.08 -14.30 -42.46
C LYS A 227 -19.76 -15.60 -41.72
N THR A 228 -18.48 -15.96 -41.60
CA THR A 228 -18.01 -17.13 -40.84
C THR A 228 -18.13 -16.92 -39.32
N SER A 229 -17.83 -15.72 -38.83
CA SER A 229 -17.99 -15.35 -37.41
C SER A 229 -19.45 -15.33 -36.97
N ARG A 230 -20.38 -14.91 -37.84
CA ARG A 230 -21.84 -14.96 -37.56
C ARG A 230 -22.41 -16.37 -37.50
N LEU A 231 -21.85 -17.32 -38.26
CA LEU A 231 -22.25 -18.72 -38.20
C LEU A 231 -21.69 -19.40 -36.94
N LEU A 232 -20.45 -19.10 -36.57
CA LEU A 232 -19.82 -19.60 -35.34
C LEU A 232 -20.46 -19.01 -34.07
N SER A 233 -20.86 -17.73 -34.08
CA SER A 233 -21.57 -17.09 -32.96
C SER A 233 -23.03 -17.53 -32.80
N LYS A 234 -23.57 -18.30 -33.75
CA LYS A 234 -24.89 -18.96 -33.64
C LYS A 234 -24.79 -20.40 -33.14
N LEU A 235 -23.60 -21.03 -33.27
CA LEU A 235 -23.33 -22.37 -32.73
C LEU A 235 -22.69 -22.33 -31.34
N LYS A 236 -22.03 -21.24 -30.96
CA LYS A 236 -21.72 -20.94 -29.57
C LYS A 236 -22.94 -20.24 -28.97
N LEU A 237 -23.64 -20.88 -28.03
CA LEU A 237 -24.42 -20.13 -27.05
C LEU A 237 -23.48 -18.98 -26.60
N LYS A 238 -23.92 -17.74 -26.74
CA LYS A 238 -23.23 -16.63 -26.06
C LYS A 238 -23.52 -16.89 -24.58
N ASP A 239 -22.62 -17.61 -23.92
CA ASP A 239 -22.72 -17.83 -22.49
C ASP A 239 -22.75 -16.44 -21.84
N VAL A 240 -23.80 -16.20 -21.06
CA VAL A 240 -23.94 -14.97 -20.31
C VAL A 240 -22.96 -15.08 -19.15
N PRO A 241 -22.08 -14.10 -18.92
CA PRO A 241 -20.99 -14.26 -17.96
C PRO A 241 -21.51 -14.49 -16.55
N ASP A 242 -20.81 -15.34 -15.79
CA ASP A 242 -20.96 -15.53 -14.36
C ASP A 242 -20.01 -14.56 -13.66
N CYS A 243 -20.46 -13.32 -13.48
CA CYS A 243 -19.54 -12.20 -13.23
C CYS A 243 -19.39 -11.83 -11.76
N TYR A 244 -18.18 -11.40 -11.41
CA TYR A 244 -17.87 -10.77 -10.13
C TYR A 244 -16.93 -9.59 -10.32
N VAL A 245 -16.74 -8.79 -9.28
CA VAL A 245 -15.92 -7.58 -9.33
C VAL A 245 -14.74 -7.71 -8.36
N LYS A 246 -13.53 -7.47 -8.87
CA LYS A 246 -12.31 -7.23 -8.11
C LYS A 246 -12.14 -5.72 -7.92
N VAL A 247 -11.97 -5.29 -6.67
CA VAL A 247 -11.75 -3.89 -6.32
C VAL A 247 -10.38 -3.75 -5.65
N ASN A 248 -9.57 -2.85 -6.18
CA ASN A 248 -8.22 -2.55 -5.69
C ASN A 248 -8.09 -1.04 -5.40
N ILE A 249 -7.59 -0.70 -4.21
CA ILE A 249 -7.32 0.69 -3.77
C ILE A 249 -5.95 0.74 -3.07
N GLY A 250 -5.00 1.47 -3.64
CA GLY A 250 -3.66 1.61 -3.05
C GLY A 250 -2.93 0.27 -2.89
N ALA A 251 -2.43 0.00 -1.68
CA ALA A 251 -1.81 -1.27 -1.30
C ALA A 251 -2.68 -2.11 -0.34
N GLU A 252 -3.97 -1.78 -0.18
CA GLU A 252 -4.92 -2.62 0.55
C GLU A 252 -5.16 -3.94 -0.19
N GLY A 253 -5.64 -4.96 0.54
CA GLY A 253 -5.98 -6.25 -0.07
C GLY A 253 -7.11 -6.12 -1.09
N GLU A 254 -7.05 -6.93 -2.15
CA GLU A 254 -8.13 -7.00 -3.14
C GLU A 254 -9.44 -7.44 -2.47
N TRP A 255 -10.52 -6.70 -2.74
CA TRP A 255 -11.86 -7.11 -2.38
C TRP A 255 -12.57 -7.71 -3.59
N ARG A 256 -13.15 -8.90 -3.41
CA ARG A 256 -13.93 -9.62 -4.43
C ARG A 256 -15.40 -9.68 -4.00
N THR A 257 -16.32 -9.30 -4.88
CA THR A 257 -17.76 -9.47 -4.67
C THR A 257 -18.20 -10.92 -4.88
N SER A 258 -19.44 -11.23 -4.50
CA SER A 258 -20.09 -12.48 -4.91
C SER A 258 -20.24 -12.58 -6.44
N VAL A 259 -20.38 -13.82 -6.93
CA VAL A 259 -20.59 -14.12 -8.34
C VAL A 259 -22.08 -14.00 -8.66
N GLN A 260 -22.40 -13.28 -9.73
CA GLN A 260 -23.75 -13.13 -10.27
C GLN A 260 -23.85 -13.93 -11.56
N SER A 261 -24.56 -15.04 -11.50
CA SER A 261 -24.61 -15.98 -12.60
C SER A 261 -25.47 -15.51 -13.76
N ASN A 262 -24.97 -15.72 -14.98
CA ASN A 262 -25.69 -15.56 -16.23
C ASN A 262 -26.45 -14.23 -16.35
N ASN A 263 -25.80 -13.11 -16.02
CA ASN A 263 -26.43 -11.79 -16.07
C ASN A 263 -25.60 -10.73 -16.82
N HIS A 264 -26.17 -10.14 -17.88
CA HIS A 264 -25.57 -8.99 -18.60
C HIS A 264 -25.68 -7.66 -17.84
N ASN A 265 -26.54 -7.61 -16.81
CA ASN A 265 -26.79 -6.47 -15.95
C ASN A 265 -26.81 -6.91 -14.47
N PRO A 266 -25.69 -7.44 -13.95
CA PRO A 266 -25.60 -7.97 -12.58
C PRO A 266 -25.83 -6.87 -11.54
N GLU A 267 -26.45 -7.23 -10.42
CA GLU A 267 -26.61 -6.35 -9.26
C GLU A 267 -26.00 -7.06 -8.04
N TRP A 268 -24.95 -6.49 -7.46
CA TRP A 268 -24.28 -7.03 -6.28
C TRP A 268 -24.81 -6.37 -5.00
N ASN A 269 -24.91 -5.04 -5.00
CA ASN A 269 -25.24 -4.24 -3.82
C ASN A 269 -24.36 -4.56 -2.59
N GLU A 270 -23.11 -4.93 -2.85
CA GLU A 270 -22.16 -5.31 -1.80
C GLU A 270 -21.31 -4.11 -1.41
N THR A 271 -20.89 -4.06 -0.13
CA THR A 271 -20.17 -2.93 0.43
C THR A 271 -18.92 -3.39 1.16
N HIS A 272 -17.84 -2.65 0.98
CA HIS A 272 -16.58 -2.85 1.67
C HIS A 272 -15.98 -1.52 2.13
N ASP A 273 -15.25 -1.56 3.24
CA ASP A 273 -14.60 -0.41 3.84
C ASP A 273 -13.09 -0.46 3.61
N PHE A 274 -12.51 0.61 3.05
CA PHE A 274 -11.08 0.74 2.81
C PHE A 274 -10.48 1.85 3.66
N LEU A 275 -9.28 1.64 4.20
CA LEU A 275 -8.51 2.72 4.83
C LEU A 275 -7.93 3.64 3.75
N VAL A 276 -8.11 4.94 3.92
CA VAL A 276 -7.66 5.95 2.94
C VAL A 276 -6.41 6.64 3.46
N ALA A 277 -5.32 6.54 2.70
CA ALA A 277 -4.07 7.24 2.99
C ALA A 277 -3.94 8.56 2.22
N ASP A 278 -4.55 8.63 1.02
CA ASP A 278 -4.56 9.82 0.18
C ASP A 278 -5.82 9.85 -0.71
N TYR A 279 -6.40 11.02 -0.95
CA TYR A 279 -7.60 11.16 -1.78
C TYR A 279 -7.32 10.94 -3.28
N GLU A 280 -6.07 11.05 -3.73
CA GLU A 280 -5.66 10.75 -5.10
C GLU A 280 -5.41 9.24 -5.32
N GLN A 281 -5.67 8.40 -4.31
CA GLN A 281 -5.67 6.94 -4.52
C GLN A 281 -6.73 6.54 -5.56
N SER A 282 -6.31 5.65 -6.45
CA SER A 282 -7.13 5.10 -7.53
C SER A 282 -8.03 4.01 -6.97
N ILE A 283 -9.27 4.02 -7.41
CA ILE A 283 -10.23 2.91 -7.27
C ILE A 283 -10.23 2.20 -8.61
N ALA A 284 -9.62 1.01 -8.67
CA ALA A 284 -9.69 0.12 -9.82
C ALA A 284 -10.79 -0.91 -9.59
N VAL A 285 -11.69 -1.04 -10.56
CA VAL A 285 -12.85 -1.93 -10.50
C VAL A 285 -12.84 -2.79 -11.74
N ASP A 286 -12.52 -4.06 -11.56
CA ASP A 286 -12.25 -5.02 -12.62
C ASP A 286 -13.31 -6.13 -12.58
N ILE A 287 -14.07 -6.27 -13.67
CA ILE A 287 -15.12 -7.29 -13.78
C ILE A 287 -14.54 -8.52 -14.47
N GLN A 288 -14.73 -9.66 -13.83
CA GLN A 288 -14.17 -10.96 -14.24
C GLN A 288 -15.30 -11.96 -14.46
N ASP A 289 -15.12 -12.88 -15.40
CA ASP A 289 -15.97 -14.06 -15.58
C ASP A 289 -15.48 -15.22 -14.70
N ASP A 290 -16.35 -15.85 -13.91
CA ASP A 290 -16.03 -16.96 -13.01
C ASP A 290 -16.10 -18.29 -13.76
N ASP A 291 -15.15 -18.53 -14.67
CA ASP A 291 -15.09 -19.73 -15.49
C ASP A 291 -14.09 -20.77 -14.98
N LEU A 292 -14.47 -22.05 -15.04
CA LEU A 292 -13.67 -23.20 -14.58
C LEU A 292 -12.30 -23.35 -15.29
N ALA A 293 -12.09 -22.69 -16.43
CA ALA A 293 -10.86 -22.73 -17.22
C ALA A 293 -9.88 -21.58 -16.91
N GLY A 294 -10.22 -20.71 -15.97
CA GLY A 294 -9.49 -19.49 -15.61
C GLY A 294 -10.32 -18.25 -15.94
N ASP A 295 -10.34 -17.30 -15.02
CA ASP A 295 -11.17 -16.10 -15.13
C ASP A 295 -10.80 -15.26 -16.36
N ASP A 296 -11.77 -14.99 -17.23
CA ASP A 296 -11.61 -14.12 -18.39
C ASP A 296 -11.96 -12.67 -18.01
N ASP A 297 -11.07 -11.73 -18.31
CA ASP A 297 -11.27 -10.29 -18.10
C ASP A 297 -12.41 -9.77 -18.98
N ILE A 298 -13.45 -9.20 -18.36
CA ILE A 298 -14.61 -8.60 -19.06
C ILE A 298 -14.37 -7.11 -19.29
N GLY A 299 -13.77 -6.42 -18.32
CA GLY A 299 -13.42 -5.02 -18.42
C GLY A 299 -13.17 -4.36 -17.09
N ILE A 300 -12.29 -3.36 -17.13
CA ILE A 300 -11.81 -2.60 -15.99
C ILE A 300 -12.17 -1.13 -16.11
N GLY A 301 -12.51 -0.51 -14.98
CA GLY A 301 -12.76 0.92 -14.84
C GLY A 301 -11.89 1.53 -13.73
N HIS A 302 -11.50 2.78 -13.92
CA HIS A 302 -10.70 3.52 -12.95
C HIS A 302 -11.35 4.86 -12.59
N THR A 303 -11.31 5.22 -11.31
CA THR A 303 -11.57 6.56 -10.80
C THR A 303 -10.63 6.85 -9.64
N THR A 304 -10.73 8.03 -9.01
CA THR A 304 -10.02 8.31 -7.75
C THR A 304 -11.02 8.54 -6.64
N ILE A 305 -10.58 8.35 -5.40
CA ILE A 305 -11.39 8.64 -4.20
C ILE A 305 -11.88 10.08 -4.25
N LYS A 306 -11.00 11.03 -4.54
CA LYS A 306 -11.34 12.44 -4.75
C LYS A 306 -12.44 12.62 -5.79
N LYS A 307 -12.33 11.99 -6.96
CA LYS A 307 -13.28 12.18 -8.06
C LYS A 307 -14.68 11.67 -7.71
N ILE A 308 -14.79 10.47 -7.12
CA ILE A 308 -16.10 9.95 -6.73
C ILE A 308 -16.74 10.77 -5.61
N LEU A 309 -15.95 11.23 -4.63
CA LEU A 309 -16.46 12.08 -3.54
C LEU A 309 -16.89 13.46 -4.04
N LEU A 310 -16.14 14.10 -4.94
CA LEU A 310 -16.54 15.36 -5.58
C LEU A 310 -17.79 15.23 -6.45
N ASN A 311 -18.09 14.02 -6.96
CA ASN A 311 -19.32 13.71 -7.68
C ASN A 311 -20.50 13.37 -6.74
N GLY A 312 -20.42 13.76 -5.46
CA GLY A 312 -21.47 13.51 -4.47
C GLY A 312 -21.51 12.07 -3.96
N GLY A 313 -20.42 11.32 -4.13
CA GLY A 313 -20.33 9.94 -3.64
C GLY A 313 -21.05 8.92 -4.52
N SER A 314 -21.39 9.23 -5.76
CA SER A 314 -21.96 8.27 -6.71
C SER A 314 -21.34 8.45 -8.09
N GLN A 315 -21.00 7.34 -8.75
CA GLN A 315 -20.40 7.40 -10.07
C GLN A 315 -20.80 6.20 -10.93
N LYS A 316 -21.12 6.49 -12.19
CA LYS A 316 -21.18 5.51 -13.26
C LYS A 316 -19.86 5.56 -14.04
N LEU A 317 -19.17 4.43 -14.12
CA LEU A 317 -17.88 4.30 -14.80
C LEU A 317 -18.02 3.43 -16.04
N SER A 318 -17.55 3.94 -17.17
CA SER A 318 -17.37 3.14 -18.38
C SER A 318 -16.18 2.20 -18.21
N LEU A 319 -16.31 0.98 -18.75
CA LEU A 319 -15.27 -0.04 -18.68
C LEU A 319 -14.49 -0.12 -20.00
N THR A 320 -13.21 -0.47 -19.87
CA THR A 320 -12.32 -0.79 -20.99
C THR A 320 -11.87 -2.24 -20.90
N HIS A 321 -11.70 -2.91 -22.03
CA HIS A 321 -11.10 -4.25 -22.08
C HIS A 321 -9.92 -4.20 -23.04
N LYS A 322 -8.72 -4.54 -22.55
CA LYS A 322 -7.45 -4.40 -23.29
C LYS A 322 -7.25 -2.99 -23.87
N ASP A 323 -7.48 -1.99 -23.03
CA ASP A 323 -7.40 -0.55 -23.36
C ASP A 323 -8.43 -0.04 -24.38
N GLU A 324 -9.34 -0.89 -24.87
CA GLU A 324 -10.40 -0.50 -25.80
C GLU A 324 -11.72 -0.23 -25.05
N PRO A 325 -12.43 0.87 -25.36
CA PRO A 325 -13.73 1.17 -24.74
C PRO A 325 -14.78 0.09 -25.02
N THR A 326 -15.56 -0.22 -24.00
CA THR A 326 -16.73 -1.11 -24.11
C THR A 326 -18.04 -0.32 -23.94
N ASN A 327 -19.19 -0.95 -24.21
CA ASN A 327 -20.49 -0.39 -23.83
C ASN A 327 -20.84 -0.64 -22.36
N ALA A 328 -20.00 -1.40 -21.65
CA ALA A 328 -20.27 -1.79 -20.29
C ALA A 328 -20.00 -0.63 -19.33
N GLU A 329 -20.87 -0.51 -18.35
CA GLU A 329 -20.79 0.52 -17.32
C GLU A 329 -21.07 -0.09 -15.96
N ILE A 330 -20.32 0.34 -14.95
CA ILE A 330 -20.51 -0.05 -13.55
C ILE A 330 -20.95 1.17 -12.72
N THR A 331 -21.96 0.98 -11.87
CA THR A 331 -22.44 1.99 -10.93
C THR A 331 -21.95 1.65 -9.53
N MET A 332 -21.36 2.64 -8.86
CA MET A 332 -20.85 2.52 -7.50
C MET A 332 -21.14 3.76 -6.67
N HIS A 333 -21.17 3.58 -5.35
CA HIS A 333 -21.39 4.64 -4.38
C HIS A 333 -20.30 4.62 -3.32
N ALA A 334 -19.91 5.79 -2.84
CA ALA A 334 -18.89 5.96 -1.83
C ALA A 334 -19.34 6.95 -0.76
N LYS A 335 -19.10 6.58 0.50
CA LYS A 335 -19.17 7.49 1.65
C LYS A 335 -17.80 7.56 2.30
N PHE A 336 -17.40 8.76 2.71
CA PHE A 336 -16.14 8.97 3.41
C PHE A 336 -16.39 9.31 4.87
N TYR A 337 -15.69 8.62 5.77
CA TYR A 337 -15.75 8.85 7.20
C TYR A 337 -14.38 9.31 7.71
N ASN A 338 -14.35 10.45 8.40
CA ASN A 338 -13.15 10.96 9.06
C ASN A 338 -12.86 10.17 10.35
N PHE A 339 -11.58 9.99 10.65
CA PHE A 339 -11.18 9.51 11.98
C PHE A 339 -11.25 10.61 13.02
N VAL A 340 -11.89 10.34 14.15
CA VAL A 340 -12.13 11.32 15.21
C VAL A 340 -11.69 10.78 16.58
N SER A 341 -11.27 11.69 17.44
CA SER A 341 -10.83 11.38 18.81
C SER A 341 -11.99 11.56 19.79
N ASP A 342 -13.11 10.89 19.52
CA ASP A 342 -14.31 10.92 20.34
C ASP A 342 -14.76 9.49 20.65
N ALA A 343 -14.70 9.12 21.92
CA ALA A 343 -15.07 7.79 22.38
C ALA A 343 -16.57 7.49 22.21
N SER A 344 -17.43 8.50 22.15
CA SER A 344 -18.87 8.31 21.90
C SER A 344 -19.17 7.85 20.46
N LEU A 345 -18.24 8.12 19.53
CA LEU A 345 -18.31 7.71 18.13
C LEU A 345 -17.58 6.37 17.86
N LEU A 346 -17.13 5.68 18.92
CA LEU A 346 -16.76 4.27 18.85
C LEU A 346 -18.01 3.41 19.02
N SER A 347 -18.90 3.45 18.04
CA SER A 347 -20.20 2.81 18.14
C SER A 347 -20.43 1.79 17.03
N ALA A 348 -21.07 0.68 17.39
CA ALA A 348 -21.59 -0.30 16.43
C ALA A 348 -22.77 0.26 15.61
N GLN A 349 -23.38 1.37 16.03
CA GLN A 349 -24.51 1.98 15.32
C GLN A 349 -24.05 2.70 14.05
N ASP A 350 -22.79 3.17 14.03
CA ASP A 350 -22.17 3.83 12.87
C ASP A 350 -21.53 2.83 11.88
N ALA A 351 -21.26 1.60 12.34
CA ALA A 351 -20.99 0.46 11.47
C ALA A 351 -22.32 -0.01 10.86
N GLY A 352 -22.57 0.32 9.60
CA GLY A 352 -23.77 -0.10 8.87
C GLY A 352 -23.91 -1.62 8.66
N GLY A 353 -22.99 -2.44 9.19
CA GLY A 353 -23.01 -3.91 9.17
C GLY A 353 -21.98 -4.51 10.14
N LYS A 354 -22.07 -5.83 10.40
CA LYS A 354 -21.25 -6.54 11.40
C LYS A 354 -19.74 -6.45 11.14
N ASP A 355 -19.33 -6.51 9.87
CA ASP A 355 -17.92 -6.50 9.45
C ASP A 355 -17.43 -5.11 9.01
N GLN A 356 -18.27 -4.09 9.12
CA GLN A 356 -17.90 -2.73 8.74
C GLN A 356 -17.06 -2.07 9.82
N ILE A 357 -16.18 -1.18 9.37
CA ILE A 357 -15.28 -0.43 10.23
C ILE A 357 -16.10 0.59 11.03
N CYS A 358 -15.91 0.62 12.35
CA CYS A 358 -16.44 1.64 13.27
C CYS A 358 -15.34 2.50 13.90
N GLY A 359 -14.08 2.22 13.58
CA GLY A 359 -12.94 2.92 14.15
C GLY A 359 -11.62 2.30 13.73
N LEU A 360 -10.53 2.83 14.26
CA LEU A 360 -9.19 2.36 13.98
C LEU A 360 -8.36 2.37 15.26
N VAL A 361 -7.68 1.26 15.54
CA VAL A 361 -6.53 1.25 16.45
C VAL A 361 -5.26 1.40 15.63
N THR A 362 -4.40 2.31 16.06
CA THR A 362 -3.02 2.40 15.56
C THR A 362 -2.05 2.19 16.71
N ILE A 363 -1.10 1.27 16.52
CA ILE A 363 -0.06 0.94 17.49
C ILE A 363 1.29 1.22 16.84
N LEU A 364 2.05 2.16 17.43
CA LEU A 364 3.39 2.53 16.99
C LEU A 364 4.40 1.93 17.96
N ILE A 365 5.35 1.15 17.45
CA ILE A 365 6.49 0.64 18.22
C ILE A 365 7.73 1.39 17.76
N ALA A 366 8.24 2.29 18.61
CA ALA A 366 9.43 3.09 18.29
C ALA A 366 10.71 2.30 18.58
N SER A 367 10.87 1.80 19.81
CA SER A 367 12.13 1.20 20.27
C SER A 367 11.94 0.32 21.50
N ALA A 368 12.89 -0.57 21.75
CA ALA A 368 13.13 -1.12 23.09
C ALA A 368 14.39 -0.49 23.68
N LEU A 369 14.46 -0.36 24.99
CA LEU A 369 15.61 0.20 25.72
C LEU A 369 15.99 -0.72 26.88
N GLY A 370 17.27 -0.72 27.24
CA GLY A 370 17.76 -1.44 28.41
C GLY A 370 17.81 -2.96 28.24
N LEU A 371 17.99 -3.46 27.01
CA LEU A 371 18.18 -4.90 26.80
C LEU A 371 19.53 -5.34 27.39
N ASP A 372 19.59 -6.57 27.90
CA ASP A 372 20.80 -7.18 28.46
C ASP A 372 21.21 -8.45 27.69
N GLY A 373 22.36 -9.03 28.03
CA GLY A 373 22.87 -10.26 27.44
C GLY A 373 24.00 -10.08 26.41
N GLN A 374 24.29 -11.14 25.66
CA GLN A 374 25.40 -11.14 24.71
C GLN A 374 25.01 -10.45 23.40
N ARG A 375 25.75 -9.39 23.05
CA ARG A 375 25.52 -8.54 21.86
C ARG A 375 25.23 -9.31 20.57
N ASN A 376 25.98 -10.36 20.28
CA ASN A 376 25.86 -11.13 19.03
C ASN A 376 24.74 -12.18 19.06
N GLU A 377 24.17 -12.45 20.24
CA GLU A 377 23.07 -13.41 20.41
C GLU A 377 21.71 -12.73 20.45
N LEU A 378 21.70 -11.42 20.67
CA LEU A 378 20.50 -10.60 20.68
C LEU A 378 19.88 -10.52 19.29
N ASN A 379 18.61 -10.92 19.24
CA ASN A 379 17.72 -10.76 18.10
C ASN A 379 16.35 -10.23 18.56
N PRO A 380 16.26 -8.99 19.07
CA PRO A 380 15.04 -8.48 19.66
C PRO A 380 13.99 -8.13 18.62
N SER A 381 12.73 -8.39 18.96
CA SER A 381 11.53 -7.91 18.27
C SER A 381 10.43 -7.62 19.31
N VAL A 382 9.39 -6.92 18.89
CA VAL A 382 8.22 -6.62 19.75
C VAL A 382 7.00 -7.23 19.11
N LYS A 383 6.30 -8.07 19.86
CA LYS A 383 5.01 -8.63 19.49
C LYS A 383 3.89 -7.87 20.19
N VAL A 384 2.85 -7.52 19.46
CA VAL A 384 1.61 -6.96 19.99
C VAL A 384 0.48 -7.95 19.74
N THR A 385 -0.24 -8.32 20.79
CA THR A 385 -1.41 -9.20 20.72
C THR A 385 -2.64 -8.41 21.18
N TRP A 386 -3.71 -8.43 20.39
CA TRP A 386 -4.98 -7.80 20.75
C TRP A 386 -6.15 -8.39 19.95
N SER A 387 -7.25 -8.76 20.63
CA SER A 387 -8.45 -9.33 20.01
C SER A 387 -8.16 -10.51 19.07
N GLY A 388 -7.32 -11.44 19.53
CA GLY A 388 -6.89 -12.62 18.78
C GLY A 388 -5.96 -12.36 17.58
N LYS A 389 -5.58 -11.11 17.31
CA LYS A 389 -4.61 -10.75 16.27
C LYS A 389 -3.22 -10.61 16.89
N GLU A 390 -2.20 -11.02 16.14
CA GLU A 390 -0.80 -10.86 16.53
C GLU A 390 -0.03 -10.10 15.45
N PHE A 391 0.81 -9.16 15.88
CA PHE A 391 1.68 -8.37 15.02
C PHE A 391 3.09 -8.37 15.60
N VAL A 392 4.11 -8.53 14.76
CA VAL A 392 5.51 -8.58 15.22
C VAL A 392 6.35 -7.61 14.42
N THR A 393 7.22 -6.86 15.11
CA THR A 393 8.17 -5.97 14.43
C THR A 393 9.27 -6.77 13.74
N GLY A 394 9.93 -6.17 12.75
CA GLY A 394 11.15 -6.74 12.18
C GLY A 394 12.21 -6.94 13.26
N ALA A 395 12.71 -8.17 13.40
CA ALA A 395 13.76 -8.48 14.37
C ALA A 395 15.06 -7.75 14.03
N LYS A 396 15.76 -7.26 15.05
CA LYS A 396 17.03 -6.54 14.88
C LYS A 396 18.18 -7.48 15.17
N THR A 397 19.27 -7.35 14.43
CA THR A 397 20.50 -8.10 14.67
C THR A 397 21.65 -7.10 14.76
N TYR A 398 22.63 -7.40 15.61
CA TYR A 398 23.80 -6.55 15.74
C TYR A 398 24.54 -6.43 14.40
N THR A 399 24.80 -5.20 14.00
CA THR A 399 25.75 -4.83 12.94
C THR A 399 26.54 -3.60 13.40
N PRO A 400 27.75 -3.35 12.88
CA PRO A 400 28.52 -2.16 13.24
C PRO A 400 27.70 -0.87 13.06
N GLY A 401 27.59 -0.07 14.11
CA GLY A 401 26.79 1.17 14.12
C GLY A 401 25.37 1.03 14.69
N VAL A 402 24.89 -0.20 14.93
CA VAL A 402 23.59 -0.44 15.59
C VAL A 402 23.78 -0.62 17.09
N ASP A 403 23.04 0.17 17.88
CA ASP A 403 22.87 -0.08 19.31
C ASP A 403 21.84 -1.19 19.53
N ILE A 404 22.32 -2.43 19.61
CA ILE A 404 21.45 -3.60 19.79
C ILE A 404 20.81 -3.67 21.17
N PHE A 405 21.31 -2.89 22.16
CA PHE A 405 20.72 -2.83 23.50
C PHE A 405 19.58 -1.82 23.60
N ASN A 406 19.51 -0.90 22.64
CA ASN A 406 18.44 0.10 22.51
C ASN A 406 17.91 0.15 21.06
N PRO A 407 17.42 -0.98 20.50
CA PRO A 407 17.08 -1.08 19.09
C PRO A 407 15.86 -0.21 18.75
N THR A 408 15.91 0.48 17.61
CA THR A 408 14.75 1.13 17.00
C THR A 408 14.03 0.17 16.05
N PHE A 409 12.71 0.14 16.12
CA PHE A 409 11.84 -0.63 15.23
C PHE A 409 11.13 0.27 14.22
N ASP A 410 10.65 1.44 14.67
CA ASP A 410 9.97 2.45 13.85
C ASP A 410 8.84 1.85 12.99
N GLN A 411 7.98 1.02 13.61
CA GLN A 411 6.95 0.25 12.90
C GLN A 411 5.55 0.56 13.44
N ALA A 412 4.56 0.57 12.53
CA ALA A 412 3.17 0.88 12.82
C ALA A 412 2.25 -0.28 12.45
N PHE A 413 1.41 -0.71 13.38
CA PHE A 413 0.34 -1.69 13.17
C PHE A 413 -1.01 -0.99 13.19
N LYS A 414 -1.88 -1.34 12.26
CA LYS A 414 -3.23 -0.76 12.12
C LYS A 414 -4.25 -1.87 12.22
N ILE A 415 -5.28 -1.65 13.03
CA ILE A 415 -6.32 -2.63 13.29
C ILE A 415 -7.68 -1.96 13.11
N PRO A 416 -8.34 -2.17 11.96
CA PRO A 416 -9.72 -1.73 11.78
C PRO A 416 -10.60 -2.32 12.88
N LEU A 417 -11.39 -1.46 13.53
CA LEU A 417 -12.30 -1.85 14.59
C LEU A 417 -13.64 -2.26 14.01
N THR A 418 -14.15 -3.41 14.47
CA THR A 418 -15.53 -3.84 14.25
C THR A 418 -16.32 -3.76 15.55
N ALA A 419 -17.65 -3.81 15.44
CA ALA A 419 -18.55 -3.82 16.59
C ALA A 419 -18.23 -4.95 17.59
N ASP A 420 -17.92 -6.15 17.09
CA ASP A 420 -17.61 -7.33 17.91
C ASP A 420 -16.34 -7.13 18.77
N MET A 421 -15.33 -6.43 18.22
CA MET A 421 -14.09 -6.12 18.94
C MET A 421 -14.33 -5.11 20.06
N LEU A 422 -15.21 -4.13 19.85
CA LEU A 422 -15.58 -3.15 20.88
C LEU A 422 -16.41 -3.79 22.00
N ALA A 423 -17.29 -4.73 21.67
CA ALA A 423 -18.13 -5.42 22.66
C ALA A 423 -17.31 -6.21 23.68
N ASN A 424 -16.13 -6.70 23.29
CA ASN A 424 -15.20 -7.45 24.14
C ASN A 424 -13.78 -6.88 24.06
N ALA A 425 -13.63 -5.58 24.35
CA ALA A 425 -12.34 -4.91 24.23
C ALA A 425 -11.33 -5.42 25.28
N GLU A 426 -10.40 -6.27 24.84
CA GLU A 426 -9.31 -6.83 25.64
C GLU A 426 -8.20 -5.78 25.90
N SER A 427 -7.28 -6.09 26.82
CA SER A 427 -6.03 -5.33 26.97
C SER A 427 -5.09 -5.59 25.80
N PHE A 428 -4.36 -4.56 25.38
CA PHE A 428 -3.25 -4.70 24.43
C PHE A 428 -2.07 -5.34 25.16
N LYS A 429 -1.61 -6.52 24.72
CA LYS A 429 -0.39 -7.13 25.24
C LYS A 429 0.80 -6.74 24.37
N ILE A 430 1.76 -5.99 24.93
CA ILE A 430 3.04 -5.68 24.30
C ILE A 430 4.08 -6.63 24.89
N SER A 431 4.67 -7.48 24.06
CA SER A 431 5.63 -8.51 24.45
C SER A 431 6.98 -8.26 23.78
N LEU A 432 8.04 -8.16 24.57
CA LEU A 432 9.41 -8.13 24.07
C LEU A 432 9.87 -9.56 23.83
N LEU A 433 10.37 -9.82 22.63
CA LEU A 433 10.90 -11.11 22.22
C LEU A 433 12.40 -11.03 22.00
N ASN A 434 13.09 -12.14 22.23
CA ASN A 434 14.41 -12.40 21.68
C ASN A 434 14.34 -13.69 20.84
N LYS A 435 14.58 -13.59 19.53
CA LYS A 435 14.22 -14.63 18.56
C LYS A 435 12.72 -14.95 18.67
N ASN A 436 12.37 -16.14 19.16
CA ASN A 436 10.99 -16.60 19.33
C ASN A 436 10.57 -16.71 20.80
N GLN A 437 11.41 -16.29 21.74
CA GLN A 437 11.13 -16.38 23.18
C GLN A 437 10.68 -15.04 23.73
N GLU A 438 9.57 -15.00 24.46
CA GLU A 438 9.12 -13.83 25.22
C GLU A 438 10.03 -13.63 26.43
N THR A 439 10.67 -12.46 26.51
CA THR A 439 11.59 -12.08 27.59
C THR A 439 10.98 -11.09 28.57
N GLY A 440 9.83 -10.51 28.22
CA GLY A 440 9.10 -9.54 29.02
C GLY A 440 7.79 -9.14 28.35
N SER A 441 6.81 -8.69 29.13
CA SER A 441 5.57 -8.16 28.57
C SER A 441 4.85 -7.21 29.52
N VAL A 442 3.91 -6.44 28.95
CA VAL A 442 3.06 -5.49 29.65
C VAL A 442 1.69 -5.47 28.98
N GLU A 443 0.65 -5.26 29.78
CA GLU A 443 -0.71 -5.08 29.30
C GLU A 443 -1.16 -3.63 29.47
N VAL A 444 -1.80 -3.08 28.44
CA VAL A 444 -2.41 -1.75 28.45
C VAL A 444 -3.91 -1.93 28.25
N ALA A 445 -4.72 -1.53 29.22
CA ALA A 445 -6.17 -1.69 29.10
C ALA A 445 -6.73 -0.79 27.99
N PHE A 446 -7.70 -1.29 27.22
CA PHE A 446 -8.37 -0.50 26.18
C PHE A 446 -8.96 0.80 26.74
N GLN A 447 -9.53 0.75 27.95
CA GLN A 447 -10.09 1.90 28.64
C GLN A 447 -9.06 2.98 28.98
N ASP A 448 -7.81 2.59 29.29
CA ASP A 448 -6.73 3.55 29.57
C ASP A 448 -6.39 4.36 28.32
N VAL A 449 -6.50 3.74 27.14
CA VAL A 449 -6.28 4.43 25.86
C VAL A 449 -7.46 5.35 25.52
N THR A 450 -8.69 4.87 25.62
CA THR A 450 -9.88 5.67 25.26
C THR A 450 -10.18 6.80 26.24
N SER A 451 -9.72 6.69 27.49
CA SER A 451 -9.86 7.75 28.50
C SER A 451 -8.69 8.74 28.49
N ALA A 452 -7.60 8.45 27.77
CA ALA A 452 -6.44 9.34 27.66
C ALA A 452 -6.74 10.57 26.78
N PRO A 453 -6.05 11.70 26.99
CA PRO A 453 -6.19 12.89 26.15
C PRO A 453 -6.00 12.56 24.67
N GLY A 454 -6.98 12.96 23.86
CA GLY A 454 -6.99 12.66 22.43
C GLY A 454 -7.03 11.17 22.10
N MET A 455 -7.43 10.31 23.03
CA MET A 455 -7.49 8.85 22.90
C MET A 455 -6.15 8.23 22.45
N VAL A 456 -5.04 8.75 22.99
CA VAL A 456 -3.68 8.25 22.73
C VAL A 456 -2.97 7.99 24.05
N LYS A 457 -2.45 6.77 24.21
CA LYS A 457 -1.57 6.38 25.31
C LYS A 457 -0.18 6.13 24.74
N GLU A 458 0.70 7.10 24.93
CA GLU A 458 2.11 7.06 24.53
C GLU A 458 2.97 6.99 25.79
N ASP A 459 3.87 6.01 25.86
CA ASP A 459 4.70 5.78 27.05
C ASP A 459 5.97 4.97 26.77
N SER A 460 6.84 4.88 27.78
CA SER A 460 7.89 3.86 27.88
C SER A 460 7.41 2.76 28.82
N PHE A 461 6.79 1.73 28.25
CA PHE A 461 6.16 0.67 29.04
C PHE A 461 7.22 -0.28 29.59
N ASP A 462 7.25 -0.47 30.91
CA ASP A 462 8.09 -1.45 31.58
C ASP A 462 7.59 -2.86 31.25
N VAL A 463 8.45 -3.64 30.60
CA VAL A 463 8.17 -5.04 30.21
C VAL A 463 8.86 -6.04 31.13
N GLY A 464 9.51 -5.57 32.19
CA GLY A 464 10.28 -6.36 33.14
C GLY A 464 11.77 -6.45 32.80
N ASN A 465 12.54 -7.02 33.74
CA ASN A 465 13.98 -7.26 33.60
C ASN A 465 14.82 -5.99 33.32
N GLY A 466 14.32 -4.81 33.70
CA GLY A 466 14.99 -3.52 33.44
C GLY A 466 14.85 -3.02 32.00
N ALA A 467 14.10 -3.72 31.16
CA ALA A 467 13.82 -3.33 29.79
C ALA A 467 12.48 -2.58 29.69
N VAL A 468 12.44 -1.61 28.78
CA VAL A 468 11.21 -0.86 28.46
C VAL A 468 10.96 -0.86 26.95
N VAL A 469 9.70 -0.80 26.54
CA VAL A 469 9.29 -0.61 25.15
C VAL A 469 8.64 0.77 25.00
N ARG A 470 9.22 1.63 24.16
CA ARG A 470 8.57 2.89 23.76
C ARG A 470 7.51 2.59 22.70
N ALA A 471 6.25 2.83 23.06
CA ALA A 471 5.12 2.62 22.17
C ALA A 471 4.06 3.71 22.30
N SER A 472 3.22 3.83 21.29
CA SER A 472 2.03 4.68 21.29
C SER A 472 0.84 3.88 20.79
N ILE A 473 -0.23 3.80 21.57
CA ILE A 473 -1.50 3.17 21.19
C ILE A 473 -2.52 4.29 21.05
N SER A 474 -3.20 4.37 19.91
CA SER A 474 -4.26 5.33 19.68
C SER A 474 -5.52 4.65 19.17
N VAL A 475 -6.67 5.16 19.61
CA VAL A 475 -7.99 4.71 19.18
C VAL A 475 -8.73 5.88 18.55
N ARG A 476 -9.36 5.65 17.41
CA ARG A 476 -10.16 6.64 16.69
C ARG A 476 -11.52 6.06 16.35
N GLY A 477 -12.59 6.79 16.63
CA GLY A 477 -13.92 6.51 16.07
C GLY A 477 -14.02 7.02 14.64
N ILE A 478 -15.17 6.83 14.01
CA ILE A 478 -15.46 7.36 12.68
C ILE A 478 -16.62 8.34 12.70
N GLN A 479 -16.56 9.36 11.85
CA GLN A 479 -17.65 10.32 11.65
C GLN A 479 -17.84 10.56 10.16
N LEU A 480 -19.08 10.50 9.66
CA LEU A 480 -19.38 10.79 8.26
C LEU A 480 -18.90 12.20 7.92
N SER A 481 -18.16 12.32 6.83
CA SER A 481 -17.72 13.62 6.33
C SER A 481 -18.87 14.32 5.61
N GLU A 482 -19.14 15.57 6.01
CA GLU A 482 -20.11 16.45 5.35
C GLU A 482 -19.49 17.18 4.15
#